data_AF-A0A9D6Z0U4-F1
#
_entry.id   AF-A0A9D6Z0U4-F1
#
_cell.length_a   1.000
_cell.length_b   1.000
_cell.length_c   1.000
_cell.angle_alpha   90.00
_cell.angle_beta   90.00
_cell.angle_gamma   90.00
#
_symmetry.space_group_name_H-M   'P 1'
#
loop_
_entity.id
_entity.type
_entity.pdbx_description
1 polymer ?
#
loop_
_entity_poly.entity_id
_entity_poly.type
_entity_poly.pdbx_seq_one_letter_code
_entity_poly.pdbx_strand_id
1 'polypeptide(L)'
;MVPGNSKFDNITERVIEKRIDELIEAGWDVLYSDFDVRAFDQWKKRAFSCLTVLLGPDHTYTKSFGNYVDAAEEISLLVGGGILTAAKEQMTNTGSRTNS
;
A
#
# COMPACT_ATOMS: atom_id res chain seq x y z
N MET A 1 16.37 22.31 21.24
CA MET A 1 15.95 22.72 19.88
C MET A 1 16.89 22.03 18.90
N VAL A 2 16.45 20.92 18.32
CA VAL A 2 17.24 20.13 17.36
C VAL A 2 16.66 20.42 15.98
N PRO A 3 17.38 21.05 15.04
CA PRO A 3 16.92 21.17 13.67
C PRO A 3 17.29 19.85 12.98
N GLY A 4 16.34 18.92 12.92
CA GLY A 4 16.58 17.61 12.34
C GLY A 4 15.46 17.21 11.38
N ASN A 5 15.84 17.02 10.11
CA ASN A 5 15.29 16.01 9.20
C ASN A 5 14.09 16.26 8.26
N SER A 6 13.56 17.48 8.13
CA SER A 6 12.40 17.72 7.24
C SER A 6 12.58 17.32 5.76
N LYS A 7 13.82 17.15 5.26
CA LYS A 7 14.09 16.79 3.85
C LYS A 7 14.12 15.28 3.57
N PHE A 8 14.43 14.45 4.56
CA PHE A 8 14.48 12.99 4.38
C PHE A 8 13.09 12.36 4.46
N ASP A 9 12.22 12.89 5.31
CA ASP A 9 10.84 12.40 5.44
C ASP A 9 10.05 12.61 4.14
N ASN A 10 10.22 13.77 3.50
CA ASN A 10 9.56 14.14 2.24
C ASN A 10 10.03 13.35 0.99
N ILE A 11 11.25 12.83 0.98
CA ILE A 11 11.77 12.00 -0.13
C ILE A 11 11.25 10.58 0.03
N THR A 12 11.27 10.07 1.26
CA THR A 12 10.75 8.75 1.60
C THR A 12 9.27 8.67 1.27
N GLU A 13 8.48 9.67 1.66
CA GLU A 13 7.04 9.76 1.37
C GLU A 13 6.71 9.68 -0.13
N ARG A 14 7.39 10.44 -0.99
CA ARG A 14 7.14 10.41 -2.45
C ARG A 14 7.56 9.12 -3.13
N VAL A 15 8.65 8.50 -2.67
CA VAL A 15 9.08 7.17 -3.18
C VAL A 15 8.07 6.10 -2.78
N ILE A 16 7.43 6.27 -1.62
CA ILE A 16 6.43 5.36 -1.08
C ILE A 16 5.09 5.49 -1.81
N GLU A 17 4.61 6.72 -2.02
CA GLU A 17 3.37 6.97 -2.79
C GLU A 17 3.45 6.32 -4.17
N LYS A 18 4.58 6.51 -4.85
CA LYS A 18 4.84 5.89 -6.15
C LYS A 18 4.81 4.36 -6.10
N ARG A 19 5.34 3.75 -5.04
CA ARG A 19 5.29 2.28 -4.87
C ARG A 19 3.89 1.77 -4.62
N ILE A 20 3.05 2.52 -3.89
CA ILE A 20 1.64 2.14 -3.70
C ILE A 20 0.91 2.25 -5.04
N ASP A 21 1.15 3.29 -5.83
CA ASP A 21 0.54 3.44 -7.16
C ASP A 21 0.95 2.31 -8.11
N GLU A 22 2.24 1.95 -8.15
CA GLU A 22 2.74 0.79 -8.91
C GLU A 22 2.08 -0.54 -8.46
N LEU A 23 1.80 -0.69 -7.16
CA LEU A 23 1.10 -1.86 -6.63
C LEU A 23 -0.39 -1.86 -6.99
N ILE A 24 -1.04 -0.70 -7.00
CA ILE A 24 -2.44 -0.58 -7.43
C ILE A 24 -2.54 -0.93 -8.92
N GLU A 25 -1.68 -0.37 -9.77
CA GLU A 25 -1.63 -0.69 -11.21
C GLU A 25 -1.37 -2.18 -11.46
N ALA A 26 -0.39 -2.76 -10.78
CA ALA A 26 -0.11 -4.20 -10.90
C ALA A 26 -1.29 -5.08 -10.46
N GLY A 27 -2.12 -4.63 -9.50
CA GLY A 27 -3.33 -5.34 -9.11
C GLY A 27 -4.40 -5.31 -10.20
N TRP A 28 -4.56 -4.17 -10.87
CA TRP A 28 -5.45 -4.04 -12.02
C TRP A 28 -4.99 -4.89 -13.20
N ASP A 29 -3.69 -4.92 -13.49
CA ASP A 29 -3.15 -5.75 -14.58
C ASP A 29 -3.44 -7.24 -14.37
N VAL A 30 -3.39 -7.73 -13.12
CA VAL A 30 -3.76 -9.12 -12.79
C VAL A 30 -5.26 -9.36 -13.02
N LEU A 31 -6.12 -8.41 -12.65
CA LEU A 31 -7.57 -8.51 -12.90
C LEU A 31 -7.90 -8.53 -14.40
N TYR A 32 -7.27 -7.66 -15.19
CA TYR A 32 -7.55 -7.54 -16.62
C TYR A 32 -6.89 -8.63 -17.48
N SER A 33 -5.94 -9.40 -16.92
CA SER A 33 -5.20 -10.46 -17.63
C SER A 33 -5.67 -11.87 -17.26
N ASP A 34 -6.99 -12.12 -17.22
CA ASP A 34 -7.61 -13.42 -16.89
C ASP A 34 -7.26 -13.98 -15.49
N PHE A 35 -6.86 -13.12 -14.55
CA PHE A 35 -6.54 -13.50 -13.16
C PHE A 35 -5.49 -14.62 -13.07
N ASP A 36 -4.24 -14.30 -13.45
CA ASP A 36 -3.11 -15.21 -13.22
C ASP A 36 -2.82 -15.33 -11.72
N VAL A 37 -3.13 -16.49 -11.14
CA VAL A 37 -2.91 -16.82 -9.72
C VAL A 37 -1.44 -16.65 -9.29
N ARG A 38 -0.47 -16.88 -10.18
CA ARG A 38 0.96 -16.66 -9.88
C ARG A 38 1.29 -15.18 -9.83
N ALA A 39 0.71 -14.39 -10.73
CA ALA A 39 0.87 -12.94 -10.73
C ALA A 39 0.19 -12.32 -9.48
N PHE A 40 -0.98 -12.86 -9.09
CA PHE A 40 -1.65 -12.51 -7.84
C PHE A 40 -0.80 -12.79 -6.60
N ASP A 41 -0.21 -13.98 -6.47
CA ASP A 41 0.64 -14.33 -5.32
C ASP A 41 1.88 -13.42 -5.23
N GLN A 42 2.51 -13.11 -6.37
CA GLN A 42 3.61 -12.15 -6.41
C GLN A 42 3.19 -10.75 -6.01
N TRP A 43 2.06 -10.28 -6.53
CA TRP A 43 1.47 -8.99 -6.18
C TRP A 43 1.17 -8.90 -4.68
N LYS A 44 0.49 -9.91 -4.12
CA LYS A 44 0.17 -9.99 -2.68
C LYS A 44 1.42 -9.87 -1.81
N LYS A 45 2.48 -10.63 -2.12
CA LYS A 45 3.74 -10.60 -1.37
C LYS A 45 4.39 -9.22 -1.40
N ARG A 46 4.40 -8.57 -2.57
CA ARG A 46 4.95 -7.22 -2.73
C ARG A 46 4.12 -6.19 -1.97
N ALA A 47 2.80 -6.25 -2.07
CA ALA A 47 1.88 -5.35 -1.38
C ALA A 47 1.95 -5.50 0.14
N PHE A 48 1.97 -6.74 0.66
CA PHE A 48 2.10 -7.00 2.09
C PHE A 48 3.46 -6.55 2.65
N SER A 49 4.55 -6.82 1.92
CA SER A 49 5.89 -6.34 2.29
C SER A 49 5.94 -4.81 2.31
N CYS A 50 5.32 -4.16 1.31
CA CYS A 50 5.21 -2.71 1.27
C CYS A 50 4.44 -2.18 2.48
N LEU A 51 3.22 -2.65 2.74
CA LEU A 51 2.42 -2.26 3.91
C LEU A 51 3.16 -2.49 5.24
N THR A 52 3.88 -3.60 5.36
CA THR A 52 4.68 -3.92 6.56
C THR A 52 5.83 -2.94 6.77
N VAL A 53 6.55 -2.57 5.70
CA VAL A 53 7.63 -1.57 5.76
C VAL A 53 7.06 -0.18 6.05
N LEU A 54 5.87 0.13 5.55
CA LEU A 54 5.26 1.46 5.60
C LEU A 54 4.56 1.77 6.91
N LEU A 55 3.67 0.87 7.32
CA LEU A 55 2.77 1.09 8.46
C LEU A 55 3.19 0.25 9.66
N GLY A 56 4.10 -0.70 9.45
CA GLY A 56 4.46 -1.73 10.41
C GLY A 56 3.60 -2.98 10.27
N PRO A 57 4.10 -4.13 10.77
CA PRO A 57 3.37 -5.40 10.76
C PRO A 57 2.10 -5.37 11.62
N ASP A 58 2.06 -4.51 12.64
CA ASP A 58 0.95 -4.43 13.59
C ASP A 58 -0.20 -3.51 13.15
N HIS A 59 -0.02 -2.78 12.06
CA HIS A 59 -1.01 -1.82 11.59
C HIS A 59 -2.28 -2.51 11.09
N THR A 60 -3.44 -1.88 11.36
CA THR A 60 -4.75 -2.40 10.98
C THR A 60 -4.83 -2.72 9.49
N TYR A 61 -4.29 -1.86 8.62
CA TYR A 61 -4.28 -2.13 7.17
C TYR A 61 -3.35 -3.27 6.76
N THR A 62 -2.19 -3.42 7.40
CA THR A 62 -1.29 -4.56 7.14
C THR A 62 -1.94 -5.88 7.55
N LYS A 63 -2.57 -5.91 8.73
CA LYS A 63 -3.31 -7.09 9.23
C LYS A 63 -4.52 -7.42 8.37
N SER A 64 -5.34 -6.41 8.05
CA SER A 64 -6.50 -6.60 7.17
C SER A 64 -6.07 -7.10 5.79
N PHE A 65 -5.02 -6.54 5.20
CA PHE A 65 -4.50 -7.00 3.92
C PHE A 65 -4.04 -8.46 4.00
N GLY A 66 -3.31 -8.86 5.05
CA GLY A 66 -2.93 -10.26 5.24
C GLY A 66 -4.13 -11.21 5.30
N ASN A 67 -5.17 -10.82 6.04
CA ASN A 67 -6.36 -11.66 6.26
C ASN A 67 -7.28 -11.76 5.03
N TYR A 68 -7.48 -10.68 4.28
CA TYR A 68 -8.41 -10.64 3.15
C TYR A 68 -7.79 -11.17 1.85
N VAL A 69 -6.47 -11.09 1.71
CA VAL A 69 -5.77 -11.49 0.49
C VAL A 69 -5.29 -12.95 0.60
N ASP A 70 -5.75 -13.69 1.61
CA ASP A 70 -5.44 -15.12 1.80
C ASP A 70 -6.20 -16.05 0.85
N ALA A 71 -7.36 -15.61 0.37
CA ALA A 71 -8.04 -16.25 -0.74
C ALA A 71 -7.48 -15.72 -2.07
N ALA A 72 -7.14 -16.63 -3.00
CA ALA A 72 -6.76 -16.27 -4.36
C ALA A 72 -8.01 -16.07 -5.23
N GLU A 73 -8.82 -15.08 -4.86
CA GLU A 73 -10.08 -14.75 -5.52
C GLU A 73 -10.04 -13.33 -6.11
N GLU A 74 -10.80 -13.10 -7.17
CA GLU A 74 -10.93 -11.79 -7.82
C GLU A 74 -11.36 -10.69 -6.81
N ILE A 75 -12.25 -11.07 -5.88
CA ILE A 75 -12.72 -10.22 -4.78
C ILE A 75 -11.55 -9.78 -3.89
N SER A 76 -10.55 -10.62 -3.67
CA SER A 76 -9.38 -10.30 -2.86
C SER A 76 -8.48 -9.25 -3.50
N LEU A 77 -8.42 -9.18 -4.85
CA LEU A 77 -7.73 -8.07 -5.55
C LEU A 77 -8.44 -6.74 -5.33
N LEU A 78 -9.77 -6.72 -5.47
CA LEU A 78 -10.57 -5.52 -5.26
C LEU A 78 -10.43 -5.00 -3.82
N VAL A 79 -10.50 -5.89 -2.82
CA VAL A 79 -10.32 -5.53 -1.41
C VAL A 79 -8.90 -5.03 -1.14
N GLY A 80 -7.87 -5.71 -1.66
CA GLY A 80 -6.49 -5.28 -1.48
C GLY A 80 -6.18 -3.94 -2.15
N GLY A 81 -6.74 -3.67 -3.34
CA GLY A 81 -6.64 -2.37 -4.01
C GLY A 81 -7.29 -1.23 -3.21
N GLY A 82 -8.46 -1.50 -2.60
CA GLY A 82 -9.11 -0.54 -1.69
C GLY A 82 -8.28 -0.23 -0.45
N ILE A 83 -7.65 -1.24 0.16
CA ILE A 83 -6.76 -1.05 1.32
C ILE A 83 -5.52 -0.24 0.95
N LEU A 84 -4.90 -0.52 -0.20
CA LEU A 84 -3.76 0.25 -0.71
C LEU A 84 -4.12 1.71 -0.97
N THR A 85 -5.31 1.97 -1.54
CA THR A 85 -5.82 3.32 -1.78
C THR A 85 -6.03 4.08 -0.46
N ALA A 86 -6.68 3.45 0.52
CA ALA A 86 -6.90 4.05 1.84
C ALA A 86 -5.57 4.32 2.58
N ALA A 87 -4.59 3.42 2.45
CA ALA A 87 -3.25 3.61 3.00
C ALA A 87 -2.55 4.82 2.37
N LYS A 88 -2.69 5.02 1.05
CA LYS A 88 -2.18 6.20 0.36
C LYS A 88 -2.82 7.49 0.87
N GLU A 89 -4.15 7.52 0.97
CA GLU A 89 -4.90 8.71 1.42
C GLU A 89 -4.55 9.12 2.85
N GLN A 90 -4.30 8.16 3.75
CA GLN A 90 -3.84 8.47 5.10
C GLN A 90 -2.47 9.17 5.12
N MET A 91 -1.56 8.79 4.23
CA MET A 91 -0.24 9.44 4.14
C MET A 91 -0.39 10.88 3.66
N THR A 92 -1.14 11.10 2.58
CA THR A 92 -1.38 12.44 2.02
C THR A 92 -2.11 13.37 3.00
N ASN A 93 -3.01 12.85 3.84
CA ASN A 93 -3.71 13.65 4.86
C ASN A 93 -2.83 14.02 6.07
N THR A 94 -1.78 13.22 6.35
CA THR A 94 -0.87 13.49 7.47
C THR A 94 0.08 14.67 7.18
N GLY A 95 0.32 14.99 5.89
CA GLY A 95 1.05 16.18 5.46
C GLY A 95 0.27 17.51 5.57
N SER A 96 -1.04 17.48 5.84
CA SER A 96 -1.90 18.67 5.80
C SER A 96 -2.22 19.28 7.18
N ARG A 97 -1.69 18.74 8.28
CA ARG A 97 -2.01 19.21 9.64
C ARG A 97 -0.93 20.11 10.26
N THR A 98 -0.52 21.19 9.58
CA THR A 98 0.15 22.34 10.21
C THR A 98 -0.19 23.67 9.52
N ASN A 99 -1.40 24.19 9.70
CA ASN A 99 -1.66 25.62 9.98
C ASN A 99 -3.16 25.89 10.11
N SER A 100 -3.62 26.10 11.33
CA SER A 100 -4.78 26.94 11.64
C SER A 100 -4.57 27.53 13.03
#